data_AF-A0A3C1VRM5-F1
#
_entry.id   AF-A0A3C1VRM5-F1
#
_cell.length_a   1.000
_cell.length_b   1.000
_cell.length_c   1.000
_cell.angle_alpha   90.00
_cell.angle_beta   90.00
_cell.angle_gamma   90.00
#
_symmetry.space_group_name_H-M   'P 1'
#
loop_
_entity.id
_entity.type
_entity.pdbx_description
1 polymer ?
#
loop_
_entity_poly.entity_id
_entity_poly.type
_entity_poly.pdbx_seq_one_letter_code
_entity_poly.pdbx_strand_id
1 'polypeptide(L)' 'RYFFRAGDGFLELSDFPGIRPAPYLARAKWVQIDPAICQFGDAELICLIKDSYRQVLQKLPKKTQAAIAERV' A
#
# COMPACT_ATOMS: atom_id res chain seq x y z
N ARG A 1 -10.81 -0.25 -8.07
CA ARG A 1 -9.50 -0.93 -8.17
C ARG A 1 -8.50 -0.05 -7.45
N TYR A 2 -7.82 -0.57 -6.43
CA TYR A 2 -6.98 0.23 -5.53
C TYR A 2 -5.51 -0.15 -5.70
N PHE A 3 -4.60 0.78 -5.40
CA PHE A 3 -3.16 0.55 -5.45
C PHE A 3 -2.55 0.99 -4.12
N PHE A 4 -1.67 0.17 -3.57
CA PHE A 4 -0.91 0.54 -2.38
C PHE A 4 0.44 -0.16 -2.42
N ARG A 5 1.36 0.33 -1.61
CA ARG A 5 2.72 -0.19 -1.53
C ARG A 5 2.75 -1.29 -0.47
N ALA A 6 3.06 -2.51 -0.90
CA ALA A 6 3.12 -3.67 -0.02
C ALA A 6 4.45 -3.76 0.76
N GLY A 7 5.52 -3.14 0.24
CA GLY A 7 6.79 -3.09 0.94
C GLY A 7 7.41 -4.48 1.10
N ASP A 8 7.70 -4.89 2.33
CA ASP A 8 8.31 -6.19 2.60
C ASP A 8 7.36 -7.36 2.30
N GLY A 9 6.08 -7.22 2.65
CA GLY A 9 5.03 -8.23 2.40
C GLY A 9 4.51 -8.29 0.96
N PHE A 10 5.26 -7.77 -0.02
CA PHE A 10 4.86 -7.75 -1.43
C PHE A 10 4.63 -9.14 -2.02
N LEU A 11 5.49 -10.10 -1.68
CA LEU A 11 5.39 -11.45 -2.22
C LEU A 11 4.18 -12.18 -1.63
N GLU A 12 3.98 -12.07 -0.32
CA GLU A 12 2.83 -12.63 0.39
C GLU A 12 1.51 -12.06 -0.13
N LEU A 13 1.42 -10.72 -0.22
CA LEU A 13 0.20 -10.06 -0.71
C LEU A 13 -0.11 -10.40 -2.17
N SER A 14 0.91 -10.58 -3.01
CA SER A 14 0.71 -10.92 -4.43
C SER A 14 0.23 -12.35 -4.67
N ASP A 15 0.36 -13.24 -3.67
CA ASP A 15 -0.14 -14.61 -3.73
C ASP A 15 -1.65 -14.69 -3.46
N PHE A 16 -2.22 -13.68 -2.78
CA PHE A 16 -3.64 -13.64 -2.47
C PHE A 16 -4.52 -13.40 -3.71
N PRO A 17 -5.63 -14.13 -3.83
CA PRO A 17 -6.58 -13.93 -4.91
C PRO A 17 -7.18 -12.52 -4.87
N GLY A 18 -7.20 -11.86 -6.04
CA GLY A 18 -7.67 -10.48 -6.17
C GLY A 18 -6.60 -9.42 -5.93
N ILE A 19 -5.41 -9.81 -5.49
CA ILE A 19 -4.24 -8.95 -5.42
C ILE A 19 -3.27 -9.35 -6.52
N ARG A 20 -2.82 -8.39 -7.32
CA ARG A 20 -1.84 -8.62 -8.37
C ARG A 20 -0.75 -7.56 -8.31
N PRO A 21 0.49 -7.87 -8.72
CA PRO A 21 1.52 -6.85 -8.85
C PRO A 21 1.03 -5.72 -9.76
N ALA A 22 1.23 -4.47 -9.32
CA ALA A 22 0.75 -3.32 -10.05
C ALA A 22 1.49 -3.19 -11.40
N PRO A 23 0.78 -2.96 -12.51
CA PRO A 23 1.42 -2.75 -13.80
C PRO A 23 2.36 -1.55 -13.70
N TYR A 24 3.59 -1.71 -14.20
CA TYR A 24 4.67 -0.71 -14.18
C TYR A 24 5.27 -0.37 -12.79
N LEU A 25 4.51 -0.53 -11.70
CA LEU A 25 4.96 -0.20 -10.34
C LEU A 25 5.40 -1.42 -9.50
N ALA A 26 5.33 -2.63 -10.06
CA ALA A 26 5.79 -3.85 -9.39
C ALA A 26 7.26 -3.77 -8.92
N ARG A 27 8.15 -3.11 -9.68
CA ARG A 27 9.56 -2.91 -9.28
C ARG A 27 9.72 -2.11 -7.99
N ALA A 28 8.77 -1.21 -7.71
CA ALA A 28 8.75 -0.43 -6.46
C ALA A 28 7.97 -1.14 -5.33
N LYS A 29 7.61 -2.41 -5.53
CA LYS A 29 6.84 -3.26 -4.61
C LYS A 29 5.40 -2.77 -4.38
N TRP A 30 4.72 -2.34 -5.45
CA TRP A 30 3.31 -1.93 -5.40
C TRP A 30 2.41 -3.06 -5.88
N VAL A 31 1.28 -3.22 -5.20
CA VAL A 31 0.23 -4.18 -5.56
C VAL A 31 -1.05 -3.45 -5.92
N GLN A 32 -1.87 -4.13 -6.70
CA GLN A 32 -3.16 -3.68 -7.18
C GLN A 32 -4.23 -4.64 -6.67
N ILE A 33 -5.24 -4.09 -5.99
CA ILE A 33 -6.40 -4.82 -5.50
C ILE A 33 -7.57 -4.68 -6.45
N ASP A 34 -8.13 -5.82 -6.84
CA ASP A 34 -9.43 -5.95 -7.48
C ASP A 34 -10.52 -6.17 -6.42
N PRO A 35 -11.34 -5.15 -6.08
CA PRO A 35 -12.33 -5.27 -5.01
C PRO A 35 -13.43 -6.30 -5.30
N ALA A 36 -13.61 -6.73 -6.55
CA ALA A 36 -14.58 -7.76 -6.90
C ALA A 36 -14.10 -9.19 -6.57
N ILE A 37 -12.79 -9.38 -6.35
CA ILE A 37 -12.16 -10.69 -6.14
C ILE A 37 -11.48 -10.77 -4.76
N CYS A 38 -11.03 -9.62 -4.27
CA CYS A 38 -10.33 -9.48 -3.00
C CYS A 38 -11.20 -9.93 -1.82
N GLN A 39 -10.67 -10.83 -1.00
CA GLN A 39 -11.37 -11.38 0.17
C GLN A 39 -11.11 -10.60 1.46
N PHE A 40 -10.23 -9.60 1.43
CA PHE A 40 -9.95 -8.76 2.59
C PHE A 40 -11.16 -7.87 2.92
N GLY A 41 -11.55 -7.86 4.19
CA GLY A 41 -12.54 -6.91 4.70
C GLY A 41 -12.02 -5.47 4.77
N ASP A 42 -12.92 -4.50 4.88
CA ASP A 42 -12.58 -3.07 4.88
C ASP A 42 -11.55 -2.69 5.95
N ALA A 43 -11.65 -3.26 7.15
CA ALA A 43 -10.73 -2.99 8.25
C ALA A 43 -9.29 -3.40 7.92
N GLU A 44 -9.11 -4.58 7.32
CA GLU A 44 -7.80 -5.10 6.90
C GLU A 44 -7.23 -4.23 5.78
N LEU A 45 -8.05 -3.87 4.79
CA LEU A 45 -7.65 -2.97 3.72
C LEU A 45 -7.19 -1.61 4.24
N ILE A 46 -7.93 -1.03 5.19
CA ILE A 46 -7.56 0.23 5.84
C ILE A 46 -6.22 0.08 6.57
N CYS A 47 -5.99 -1.05 7.26
CA CYS A 47 -4.71 -1.32 7.93
C CYS A 47 -3.54 -1.36 6.93
N LEU A 48 -3.70 -2.10 5.83
CA LEU A 48 -2.71 -2.20 4.76
C LEU A 48 -2.40 -0.85 4.11
N ILE A 49 -3.43 -0.03 3.87
CA ILE A 49 -3.27 1.32 3.30
C ILE A 49 -2.55 2.24 4.30
N LYS A 50 -2.90 2.19 5.58
CA LYS A 50 -2.22 2.96 6.64
C LYS A 50 -0.75 2.57 6.77
N ASP A 51 -0.43 1.28 6.69
CA ASP A 51 0.95 0.82 6.71
C ASP A 51 1.73 1.31 5.49
N SER A 52 1.16 1.16 4.28
CA SER A 52 1.72 1.72 3.05
C SER A 52 2.00 3.22 3.18
N TYR A 53 1.07 3.98 3.75
CA TYR A 53 1.24 5.41 4.02
C TYR A 53 2.42 5.68 4.95
N ARG A 54 2.54 4.94 6.07
CA ARG A 54 3.69 5.06 6.99
C ARG A 54 5.01 4.74 6.31
N GLN A 55 5.07 3.69 5.50
CA GLN A 55 6.28 3.32 4.76
C GLN A 55 6.72 4.40 3.77
N VAL A 56 5.79 5.13 3.16
CA VAL A 56 6.09 6.24 2.26
C VAL A 56 6.52 7.47 3.07
N LEU A 57 5.79 7.79 4.14
CA LEU A 57 6.14 8.88 5.05
C LEU A 57 7.57 8.77 5.60
N GLN A 58 7.96 7.58 6.08
CA GLN A 58 9.29 7.35 6.65
C GLN A 58 10.42 7.55 5.64
N LYS A 59 10.14 7.41 4.34
CA LYS A 59 11.12 7.66 3.27
C LYS A 59 11.23 9.14 2.88
N LEU A 60 10.32 10.00 3.32
CA LEU A 60 10.38 11.42 3.04
C LEU A 60 11.37 12.14 3.97
N PRO A 61 11.92 13.29 3.56
CA PRO A 61 12.75 14.13 4.45
C PRO A 61 11.95 14.61 5.66
N LYS A 62 12.60 14.76 6.82
CA LYS A 62 11.96 15.22 8.07
C LYS A 62 11.16 16.53 7.91
N LYS A 63 11.66 17.46 7.09
CA LYS A 63 10.96 18.72 6.77
C LYS A 63 9.60 18.48 6.09
N THR A 64 9.56 17.53 5.15
CA THR A 64 8.34 17.15 4.44
C THR A 64 7.40 16.34 5.34
N GLN A 65 7.93 15.44 6.17
CA GLN A 65 7.13 14.70 7.16
C GLN A 65 6.40 15.65 8.11
N ALA A 66 7.11 16.65 8.67
CA ALA A 66 6.51 17.65 9.56
C ALA A 66 5.41 18.46 8.86
N ALA A 67 5.65 18.88 7.62
CA ALA A 67 4.64 19.60 6.83
C ALA A 67 3.39 18.76 6.50
N ILE A 68 3.52 17.44 6.37
CA ILE A 68 2.37 16.54 6.17
C ILE A 68 1.64 16.31 7.49
N ALA A 69 2.37 16.13 8.60
CA ALA A 69 1.80 15.94 9.93
C ALA A 69 1.03 17.17 10.42
N GLU A 70 1.41 18.38 10.01
CA GLU A 70 0.70 19.62 10.35
C GLU A 70 -0.61 19.80 9.56
N ARG A 71 -0.82 19.03 8.48
CA ARG A 71 -1.97 19.15 7.57
C ARG A 71 -3.03 18.06 7.75
N VAL A 72 -2.81 17.10 8.65
CA VAL A 72 -3.73 16.00 9.00
C VAL A 72 -4.33 16.27 10.36
#